data_AF-A0A7I7JXX0-F1
#
_entry.id   AF-A0A7I7JXX0-F1
#
_cell.length_a   1.000
_cell.length_b   1.000
_cell.length_c   1.000
_cell.angle_alpha   90.00
_cell.angle_beta   90.00
_cell.angle_gamma   90.00
#
_symmetry.space_group_name_H-M   'P 1'
#
loop_
_entity.id
_entity.type
_entity.pdbx_description
1 polymer ?
#
loop_
_entity_poly.entity_id
_entity_poly.type
_entity_poly.pdbx_seq_one_letter_code
_entity_poly.pdbx_strand_id
1 'polypeptide(L)'
;MRRFVLSLIASVATVAAVLVGAAAPAGAQPEANQWDPTLPKLISAGAPGDPLAIANASLAATAQATQVTMDLGRKFLQTIGLAPKDAPAGVAPGFVRGPAAIEYVIRRGASQMGTPYSWGGGKPTGPSRGVDSGANTVGYDCSGFTQFSYAGVGVLIPKYSGDQYNTGRKVPVSQAKRGDLLFWGPGGSQHVAIYLGNGKMLESSGSAGRVTVSPVRTAGLQPHVARIIES
;
A
#
# COMPACT_ATOMS: atom_id res chain seq x y z
N MET A 1 -42.27 82.63 -16.71
CA MET A 1 -41.60 83.31 -15.59
C MET A 1 -40.22 82.67 -15.40
N ARG A 2 -39.16 83.51 -15.36
CA ARG A 2 -37.83 83.40 -14.68
C ARG A 2 -37.41 82.00 -14.13
N ARG A 3 -36.18 81.48 -14.16
CA ARG A 3 -34.79 81.97 -14.42
C ARG A 3 -33.82 80.80 -14.04
N PHE A 4 -32.53 80.92 -14.43
CA PHE A 4 -31.29 80.32 -13.84
C PHE A 4 -31.02 78.80 -14.03
N VAL A 5 -30.04 78.36 -14.84
CA VAL A 5 -28.55 78.23 -14.65
C VAL A 5 -28.15 77.13 -13.65
N LEU A 6 -27.43 76.09 -14.10
CA LEU A 6 -26.02 75.79 -13.76
C LEU A 6 -25.56 74.46 -14.37
N SER A 7 -24.39 74.48 -15.02
CA SER A 7 -23.63 73.33 -15.46
C SER A 7 -22.99 72.60 -14.26
N LEU A 8 -22.92 71.26 -14.31
CA LEU A 8 -21.92 70.50 -13.56
C LEU A 8 -21.37 69.37 -14.45
N ILE A 9 -20.11 69.55 -14.86
CA ILE A 9 -19.26 68.51 -15.45
C ILE A 9 -18.85 67.59 -14.32
N ALA A 10 -19.08 66.28 -14.45
CA ALA A 10 -18.46 65.27 -13.62
C ALA A 10 -17.93 64.15 -14.52
N SER A 11 -16.63 64.23 -14.80
CA SER A 11 -15.81 63.19 -15.41
C SER A 11 -15.80 61.97 -14.48
N VAL A 12 -16.35 60.84 -14.91
CA VAL A 12 -16.18 59.57 -14.21
C VAL A 12 -15.19 58.71 -14.98
N ALA A 13 -14.04 58.50 -14.35
CA ALA A 13 -12.96 57.66 -14.82
C ALA A 13 -13.36 56.18 -14.86
N THR A 14 -12.91 55.51 -15.92
CA THR A 14 -12.92 54.06 -16.12
C THR A 14 -12.21 53.29 -15.01
N VAL A 15 -12.83 52.20 -14.55
CA VAL A 15 -12.11 51.06 -13.93
C VAL A 15 -12.49 49.81 -14.72
N ALA A 16 -11.58 49.37 -15.59
CA ALA A 16 -11.64 48.05 -16.20
C ALA A 16 -11.15 47.03 -15.17
N ALA A 17 -12.06 46.20 -14.65
CA ALA A 17 -11.72 45.08 -13.78
C ALA A 17 -11.16 43.94 -14.64
N VAL A 18 -9.83 43.78 -14.63
CA VAL A 18 -9.17 42.58 -15.14
C VAL A 18 -9.36 41.47 -14.11
N LEU A 19 -10.28 40.54 -14.39
CA LEU A 19 -10.44 39.31 -13.60
C LEU A 19 -9.27 38.37 -13.94
N VAL A 20 -8.25 38.37 -13.08
CA VAL A 20 -7.23 37.31 -13.06
C VAL A 20 -7.89 36.07 -12.44
N GLY A 21 -8.41 35.20 -13.29
CA GLY A 21 -8.84 33.86 -12.89
C GLY A 21 -7.61 33.04 -12.52
N ALA A 22 -7.38 32.84 -11.22
CA ALA A 22 -6.44 31.84 -10.74
C ALA A 22 -6.99 30.45 -11.11
N ALA A 23 -6.54 29.90 -12.22
CA ALA A 23 -6.77 28.50 -12.54
C ALA A 23 -6.09 27.65 -11.46
N ALA A 24 -6.87 27.00 -10.62
CA ALA A 24 -6.37 25.92 -9.78
C ALA A 24 -5.70 24.88 -10.70
N PRO A 25 -4.54 24.29 -10.31
CA PRO A 25 -3.92 23.28 -11.13
C PRO A 25 -4.90 22.10 -11.20
N ALA A 26 -5.41 21.82 -12.40
CA ALA A 26 -6.15 20.62 -12.67
C ALA A 26 -5.25 19.44 -12.30
N GLY A 27 -5.60 18.70 -11.24
CA GLY A 27 -4.96 17.43 -10.94
C GLY A 27 -5.21 16.51 -12.14
N ALA A 28 -4.23 16.40 -13.03
CA ALA A 28 -4.31 15.53 -14.19
C ALA A 28 -4.61 14.12 -13.69
N GLN A 29 -5.75 13.56 -14.10
CA GLN A 29 -6.02 12.17 -13.81
C GLN A 29 -4.89 11.33 -14.42
N PRO A 30 -4.31 10.40 -13.67
CA PRO A 30 -3.21 9.58 -14.15
C PRO A 30 -3.62 8.88 -15.45
N GLU A 31 -2.77 9.00 -16.46
CA GLU A 31 -3.03 8.46 -17.81
C GLU A 31 -3.36 6.96 -17.75
N ALA A 32 -4.16 6.49 -18.73
CA ALA A 32 -4.63 5.10 -18.76
C ALA A 32 -3.50 4.04 -18.78
N ASN A 33 -2.29 4.42 -19.20
CA ASN A 33 -1.08 3.59 -19.22
C ASN A 33 -0.41 3.42 -17.84
N GLN A 34 -0.79 4.22 -16.84
CA GLN A 34 -0.21 4.18 -15.49
C GLN A 34 -0.82 3.09 -14.60
N TRP A 35 -1.88 2.45 -15.06
CA TRP A 35 -2.63 1.42 -14.34
C TRP A 35 -2.45 0.05 -15.00
N ASP A 36 -2.44 -1.00 -14.18
CA ASP A 36 -2.60 -2.37 -14.66
C ASP A 36 -4.02 -2.53 -15.23
N PRO A 37 -4.18 -2.83 -16.53
CA PRO A 37 -5.49 -2.91 -17.17
C PRO A 37 -6.28 -4.16 -16.76
N THR A 38 -5.63 -5.14 -16.11
CA THR A 38 -6.31 -6.35 -15.62
C THR A 38 -6.98 -6.12 -14.26
N LEU A 39 -6.73 -4.98 -13.62
CA LEU A 39 -7.25 -4.61 -12.32
C LEU A 39 -8.09 -3.34 -12.42
N PRO A 40 -9.04 -3.13 -11.49
CA PRO A 40 -9.75 -1.86 -11.41
C PRO A 40 -8.78 -0.68 -11.26
N LYS A 41 -9.07 0.45 -11.93
CA LYS A 41 -8.28 1.68 -11.87
C LYS A 41 -8.62 2.49 -10.63
N LEU A 42 -8.34 1.92 -9.47
CA LEU A 42 -8.64 2.54 -8.17
C LEU A 42 -7.54 2.23 -7.15
N ILE A 43 -7.48 3.08 -6.13
CA ILE A 43 -6.51 3.00 -5.04
C ILE A 43 -6.87 1.83 -4.12
N SER A 44 -5.88 1.05 -3.71
CA SER A 44 -6.04 -0.09 -2.81
C SER A 44 -6.58 0.33 -1.44
N ALA A 45 -7.26 -0.60 -0.77
CA ALA A 45 -7.88 -0.34 0.52
C ALA A 45 -6.86 0.12 1.59
N GLY A 46 -7.33 0.96 2.51
CA GLY A 46 -6.51 1.49 3.61
C GLY A 46 -5.76 2.78 3.29
N ALA A 47 -6.01 3.42 2.14
CA ALA A 47 -5.42 4.71 1.79
C ALA A 47 -5.78 5.82 2.81
N PRO A 48 -4.89 6.79 3.07
CA PRO A 48 -5.17 7.89 3.98
C PRO A 48 -6.46 8.64 3.62
N GLY A 49 -7.29 8.95 4.63
CA GLY A 49 -8.57 9.64 4.46
C GLY A 49 -9.79 8.72 4.28
N ASP A 50 -9.59 7.41 4.09
CA ASP A 50 -10.65 6.40 4.19
C ASP A 50 -11.05 6.20 5.67
N PRO A 51 -12.35 6.28 6.04
CA PRO A 51 -12.81 5.97 7.40
C PRO A 51 -12.28 4.65 7.96
N LEU A 52 -12.06 3.65 7.10
CA LEU A 52 -11.52 2.35 7.49
C LEU A 52 -10.00 2.39 7.68
N ALA A 53 -9.30 3.22 6.91
CA ALA A 53 -7.90 3.53 7.18
C ALA A 53 -7.78 4.23 8.54
N ILE A 54 -8.68 5.14 8.89
CA ILE A 54 -8.71 5.79 10.23
C ILE A 54 -8.94 4.75 11.33
N ALA A 55 -9.88 3.82 11.15
CA ALA A 55 -10.12 2.75 12.12
C ALA A 55 -8.91 1.80 12.27
N ASN A 56 -8.30 1.40 11.16
CA ASN A 56 -7.11 0.54 11.16
C ASN A 56 -5.84 1.26 11.64
N ALA A 57 -5.75 2.57 11.42
CA ALA A 57 -4.69 3.43 11.94
C ALA A 57 -4.97 3.88 13.38
N SER A 58 -6.07 3.45 14.00
CA SER A 58 -6.31 3.73 15.42
C SER A 58 -5.12 3.26 16.25
N LEU A 59 -4.79 4.02 17.29
CA LEU A 59 -3.64 3.72 18.14
C LEU A 59 -3.69 2.29 18.69
N ALA A 60 -4.88 1.81 19.05
CA ALA A 60 -5.09 0.45 19.54
C ALA A 60 -4.82 -0.61 18.46
N ALA A 61 -5.35 -0.44 17.25
CA ALA A 61 -5.12 -1.37 16.15
C ALA A 61 -3.64 -1.42 15.75
N THR A 62 -2.99 -0.25 15.72
CA THR A 62 -1.55 -0.12 15.45
C THR A 62 -0.70 -0.80 16.54
N ALA A 63 -1.03 -0.58 17.81
CA ALA A 63 -0.34 -1.22 18.94
C ALA A 63 -0.50 -2.74 18.91
N GLN A 64 -1.71 -3.25 18.63
CA GLN A 64 -1.97 -4.68 18.50
C GLN A 64 -1.20 -5.30 17.33
N ALA A 65 -1.24 -4.67 16.14
CA ALA A 65 -0.50 -5.15 14.97
C ALA A 65 1.02 -5.18 15.24
N THR A 66 1.53 -4.17 15.94
CA THR A 66 2.93 -4.10 16.38
C THR A 66 3.26 -5.26 17.31
N GLN A 67 2.50 -5.43 18.40
CA GLN A 67 2.75 -6.49 19.39
C GLN A 67 2.72 -7.88 18.74
N VAL A 68 1.71 -8.17 17.93
CA VAL A 68 1.59 -9.44 17.19
C VAL A 68 2.79 -9.67 16.29
N THR A 69 3.23 -8.64 15.57
CA THR A 69 4.35 -8.77 14.65
C THR A 69 5.64 -9.06 15.41
N MET A 70 5.85 -8.40 16.54
CA MET A 70 6.98 -8.68 17.44
C MET A 70 6.97 -10.12 17.94
N ASP A 71 5.81 -10.64 18.32
CA ASP A 71 5.64 -12.03 18.77
C ASP A 71 5.92 -13.04 17.65
N LEU A 72 5.49 -12.75 16.41
CA LEU A 72 5.81 -13.54 15.23
C LEU A 72 7.32 -13.53 14.93
N GLY A 73 7.96 -12.35 15.01
CA GLY A 73 9.41 -12.22 14.86
C GLY A 73 10.20 -13.02 15.88
N ARG A 74 9.79 -12.99 17.16
CA ARG A 74 10.40 -13.82 18.22
C ARG A 74 10.26 -15.32 17.91
N LYS A 75 9.06 -15.76 17.53
CA LYS A 75 8.82 -17.17 17.11
C LYS A 75 9.71 -17.56 15.94
N PHE A 76 9.85 -16.68 14.94
CA PHE A 76 10.73 -16.95 13.81
C PHE A 76 12.20 -17.06 14.25
N LEU A 77 12.72 -16.14 15.05
CA LEU A 77 14.09 -16.21 15.58
C LEU A 77 14.35 -17.52 16.35
N GLN A 78 13.36 -18.02 17.10
CA GLN A 78 13.44 -19.33 17.76
C GLN A 78 13.53 -20.48 16.76
N THR A 79 12.78 -20.43 15.65
CA THR A 79 12.83 -21.48 14.61
C THR A 79 14.19 -21.57 13.90
N ILE A 80 14.95 -20.48 13.85
CA ILE A 80 16.29 -20.44 13.24
C ILE A 80 17.42 -20.49 14.28
N GLY A 81 17.10 -20.74 15.56
CA GLY A 81 18.09 -20.89 16.63
C GLY A 81 18.79 -19.59 17.07
N LEU A 82 18.29 -18.42 16.67
CA LEU A 82 18.87 -17.11 17.00
C LEU A 82 18.23 -16.44 18.22
N ALA A 83 17.18 -17.02 18.81
CA ALA A 83 16.61 -16.55 20.07
C ALA A 83 16.41 -17.72 21.06
N PRO A 84 16.68 -17.52 22.36
CA PRO A 84 16.32 -18.49 23.40
C PRO A 84 14.81 -18.78 23.40
N LYS A 85 14.45 -20.02 23.77
CA LYS A 85 13.04 -20.44 23.92
C LYS A 85 12.28 -19.56 24.92
N ASP A 86 12.98 -19.01 25.91
CA ASP A 86 12.44 -18.21 27.01
C ASP A 86 12.73 -16.70 26.88
N ALA A 87 12.99 -16.20 25.66
CA ALA A 87 13.26 -14.78 25.43
C ALA A 87 12.08 -13.90 25.93
N PRO A 88 12.31 -12.96 26.88
CA PRO A 88 11.24 -12.21 27.54
C PRO A 88 10.41 -11.39 26.55
N ALA A 89 9.12 -11.23 26.86
CA ALA A 89 8.21 -10.34 26.16
C ALA A 89 8.67 -8.89 26.37
N GLY A 90 9.34 -8.31 25.37
CA GLY A 90 9.87 -6.95 25.44
C GLY A 90 11.22 -6.75 24.76
N VAL A 91 11.96 -7.83 24.45
CA VAL A 91 13.16 -7.72 23.60
C VAL A 91 12.71 -7.53 22.16
N ALA A 92 13.03 -6.37 21.59
CA ALA A 92 12.79 -6.14 20.18
C ALA A 92 13.63 -7.12 19.35
N PRO A 93 13.04 -7.91 18.45
CA PRO A 93 13.81 -8.69 17.50
C PRO A 93 14.73 -7.74 16.75
N GLY A 94 16.03 -8.06 16.67
CA GLY A 94 16.86 -7.46 15.63
C GLY A 94 16.19 -7.76 14.29
N PHE A 95 16.08 -6.77 13.40
CA PHE A 95 15.48 -6.96 12.09
C PHE A 95 16.15 -8.15 11.39
N VAL A 96 15.40 -9.21 11.13
CA VAL A 96 15.98 -10.41 10.55
C VAL A 96 16.35 -10.13 9.10
N ARG A 97 17.62 -10.36 8.78
CA ARG A 97 18.19 -10.14 7.45
C ARG A 97 18.50 -11.46 6.77
N GLY A 98 18.64 -11.39 5.45
CA GLY A 98 19.19 -12.46 4.64
C GLY A 98 18.18 -13.47 4.11
N PRO A 99 18.67 -14.46 3.35
CA PRO A 99 17.84 -15.38 2.56
C PRO A 99 16.83 -16.19 3.39
N ALA A 100 17.18 -16.58 4.61
CA ALA A 100 16.29 -17.38 5.47
C ALA A 100 14.99 -16.63 5.83
N ALA A 101 15.09 -15.33 6.08
CA ALA A 101 13.92 -14.49 6.36
C ALA A 101 13.06 -14.32 5.09
N ILE A 102 13.69 -14.09 3.94
CA ILE A 102 13.00 -13.99 2.64
C ILE A 102 12.21 -15.27 2.34
N GLU A 103 12.84 -16.44 2.46
CA GLU A 103 12.16 -17.71 2.22
C GLU A 103 11.07 -18.00 3.24
N TYR A 104 11.22 -17.55 4.50
CA TYR A 104 10.14 -17.65 5.48
C TYR A 104 8.95 -16.77 5.10
N VAL A 105 9.17 -15.52 4.68
CA VAL A 105 8.12 -14.61 4.17
C VAL A 105 7.38 -15.25 3.02
N ILE A 106 8.10 -15.77 2.03
CA ILE A 106 7.50 -16.39 0.83
C ILE A 106 6.75 -17.68 1.20
N ARG A 107 7.32 -18.53 2.05
CA ARG A 107 6.63 -19.76 2.53
C ARG A 107 5.37 -19.42 3.31
N ARG A 108 5.41 -18.39 4.14
CA ARG A 108 4.24 -17.91 4.89
C ARG A 108 3.16 -17.39 3.95
N GLY A 109 3.50 -16.62 2.92
CA GLY A 109 2.54 -16.22 1.89
C GLY A 109 2.01 -17.43 1.10
N ALA A 110 2.88 -18.34 0.69
CA ALA A 110 2.52 -19.51 -0.12
C ALA A 110 1.62 -20.50 0.64
N SER A 111 1.67 -20.55 1.97
CA SER A 111 0.74 -21.35 2.77
C SER A 111 -0.72 -20.88 2.67
N GLN A 112 -0.94 -19.68 2.12
CA GLN A 112 -2.28 -19.12 1.89
C GLN A 112 -2.78 -19.36 0.47
N MET A 113 -2.12 -20.21 -0.33
CA MET A 113 -2.53 -20.53 -1.68
C MET A 113 -4.02 -20.89 -1.75
N GLY A 114 -4.77 -20.22 -2.63
CA GLY A 114 -6.20 -20.43 -2.80
C GLY A 114 -7.10 -19.67 -1.82
N THR A 115 -6.57 -19.03 -0.78
CA THR A 115 -7.37 -18.17 0.11
C THR A 115 -8.06 -17.07 -0.70
N PRO A 116 -9.37 -16.81 -0.49
CA PRO A 116 -10.11 -15.84 -1.30
C PRO A 116 -9.53 -14.42 -1.26
N TYR A 117 -9.71 -13.70 -2.36
CA TYR A 117 -9.54 -12.25 -2.38
C TYR A 117 -10.67 -11.58 -1.59
N SER A 118 -10.32 -10.64 -0.72
CA SER A 118 -11.29 -9.83 0.03
C SER A 118 -10.80 -8.39 0.11
N TRP A 119 -11.53 -7.46 -0.50
CA TRP A 119 -11.20 -6.02 -0.48
C TRP A 119 -11.04 -5.52 0.97
N GLY A 120 -9.90 -4.93 1.33
CA GLY A 120 -9.61 -4.52 2.71
C GLY A 120 -9.18 -5.64 3.66
N GLY A 121 -9.31 -6.91 3.26
CA GLY A 121 -9.05 -8.07 4.10
C GLY A 121 -7.57 -8.32 4.38
N GLY A 122 -7.28 -8.96 5.51
CA GLY A 122 -5.93 -9.37 5.90
C GLY A 122 -5.42 -8.63 7.13
N LYS A 123 -4.78 -9.38 8.03
CA LYS A 123 -4.11 -8.91 9.24
C LYS A 123 -2.74 -9.58 9.36
N PRO A 124 -1.82 -9.07 10.20
CA PRO A 124 -0.57 -9.76 10.50
C PRO A 124 -0.73 -11.23 10.92
N THR A 125 -1.88 -11.57 11.54
CA THR A 125 -2.21 -12.92 12.01
C THR A 125 -2.79 -13.85 10.94
N GLY A 126 -3.42 -13.36 9.87
CA GLY A 126 -4.17 -14.21 8.94
C GLY A 126 -5.16 -13.46 8.05
N PRO A 127 -5.99 -14.19 7.27
CA PRO A 127 -7.07 -13.58 6.51
C PRO A 127 -8.12 -13.01 7.46
N SER A 128 -8.84 -11.99 7.01
CA SER A 128 -9.93 -11.39 7.78
C SER A 128 -11.09 -11.04 6.88
N ARG A 129 -12.24 -10.71 7.49
CA ARG A 129 -13.26 -9.97 6.75
C ARG A 129 -12.65 -8.70 6.17
N GLY A 130 -13.05 -8.41 4.96
CA GLY A 130 -12.73 -7.16 4.29
C GLY A 130 -13.73 -6.07 4.64
N VAL A 131 -13.82 -5.11 3.74
CA VAL A 131 -14.66 -3.93 3.81
C VAL A 131 -15.33 -3.71 2.46
N ASP A 132 -16.40 -2.93 2.40
CA ASP A 132 -17.17 -2.69 1.17
C ASP A 132 -17.50 -4.01 0.43
N SER A 133 -16.99 -4.19 -0.79
CA SER A 133 -17.15 -5.40 -1.60
C SER A 133 -16.59 -6.67 -0.93
N GLY A 134 -15.67 -6.53 0.03
CA GLY A 134 -15.08 -7.61 0.83
C GLY A 134 -15.74 -7.85 2.19
N ALA A 135 -16.77 -7.09 2.58
CA ALA A 135 -17.35 -7.15 3.93
C ALA A 135 -17.89 -8.55 4.34
N ASN A 136 -18.28 -9.35 3.34
CA ASN A 136 -18.81 -10.71 3.51
C ASN A 136 -17.81 -11.82 3.16
N THR A 137 -16.55 -11.47 2.87
CA THR A 137 -15.53 -12.43 2.46
C THR A 137 -14.38 -12.42 3.45
N VAL A 138 -14.04 -13.59 4.02
CA VAL A 138 -12.81 -13.76 4.78
C VAL A 138 -11.69 -14.09 3.81
N GLY A 139 -10.69 -13.22 3.74
CA GLY A 139 -9.62 -13.34 2.76
C GLY A 139 -8.54 -12.28 2.92
N TYR A 140 -7.83 -12.03 1.84
CA TYR A 140 -6.81 -10.98 1.76
C TYR A 140 -7.06 -10.05 0.58
N ASP A 141 -6.80 -8.75 0.76
CA ASP A 141 -6.43 -7.89 -0.36
C ASP A 141 -4.91 -7.95 -0.60
N CYS A 142 -4.43 -7.16 -1.55
CA CYS A 142 -3.03 -7.18 -1.97
C CYS A 142 -2.06 -6.79 -0.84
N SER A 143 -2.30 -5.65 -0.18
CA SER A 143 -1.41 -5.10 0.84
C SER A 143 -1.58 -5.79 2.20
N GLY A 144 -2.77 -6.28 2.53
CA GLY A 144 -3.01 -7.14 3.69
C GLY A 144 -2.30 -8.49 3.57
N PHE A 145 -2.25 -9.05 2.36
CA PHE A 145 -1.50 -10.28 2.08
C PHE A 145 0.02 -10.10 2.24
N THR A 146 0.58 -9.03 1.69
CA THR A 146 2.02 -8.74 1.86
C THR A 146 2.34 -8.44 3.32
N GLN A 147 1.53 -7.64 4.02
CA GLN A 147 1.70 -7.35 5.44
C GLN A 147 1.72 -8.62 6.28
N PHE A 148 0.77 -9.53 6.06
CA PHE A 148 0.73 -10.84 6.71
C PHE A 148 2.03 -11.64 6.49
N SER A 149 2.56 -11.61 5.26
CA SER A 149 3.75 -12.38 4.89
C SER A 149 5.00 -11.86 5.61
N TYR A 150 5.24 -10.54 5.60
CA TYR A 150 6.41 -9.93 6.26
C TYR A 150 6.30 -9.89 7.78
N ALA A 151 5.08 -9.81 8.35
CA ALA A 151 4.89 -9.87 9.78
C ALA A 151 5.43 -11.18 10.38
N GLY A 152 5.47 -12.26 9.59
CA GLY A 152 6.03 -13.55 9.99
C GLY A 152 7.49 -13.52 10.46
N VAL A 153 8.26 -12.53 10.03
CA VAL A 153 9.68 -12.35 10.43
C VAL A 153 9.88 -11.10 11.28
N GLY A 154 8.81 -10.56 11.87
CA GLY A 154 8.88 -9.36 12.72
C GLY A 154 8.90 -8.04 11.94
N VAL A 155 8.62 -8.06 10.63
CA VAL A 155 8.59 -6.84 9.83
C VAL A 155 7.15 -6.40 9.60
N LEU A 156 6.73 -5.34 10.29
CA LEU A 156 5.42 -4.72 10.08
C LEU A 156 5.52 -3.67 8.98
N ILE A 157 4.84 -3.91 7.86
CA ILE A 157 4.66 -2.94 6.77
C ILE A 157 3.24 -2.35 6.83
N PRO A 158 2.98 -1.16 6.26
CA PRO A 158 1.66 -0.51 6.26
C PRO A 158 0.55 -1.36 5.62
N LYS A 159 -0.72 -1.07 5.94
CA LYS A 159 -1.89 -1.78 5.35
C LYS A 159 -2.25 -1.32 3.94
N TYR A 160 -1.72 -0.19 3.49
CA TYR A 160 -1.98 0.40 2.17
C TYR A 160 -0.80 0.19 1.22
N SER A 161 -1.05 -0.18 -0.04
CA SER A 161 0.01 -0.46 -1.01
C SER A 161 0.87 0.77 -1.34
N GLY A 162 0.29 1.97 -1.41
CA GLY A 162 1.07 3.19 -1.67
C GLY A 162 2.02 3.53 -0.51
N ASP A 163 1.61 3.29 0.73
CA ASP A 163 2.51 3.45 1.89
C ASP A 163 3.57 2.35 1.91
N GLN A 164 3.21 1.10 1.60
CA GLN A 164 4.18 0.02 1.41
C GLN A 164 5.20 0.35 0.33
N TYR A 165 4.77 0.99 -0.77
CA TYR A 165 5.68 1.41 -1.83
C TYR A 165 6.75 2.33 -1.28
N ASN A 166 6.42 3.21 -0.32
CA ASN A 166 7.35 4.12 0.33
C ASN A 166 8.22 3.48 1.42
N THR A 167 7.99 2.23 1.80
CA THR A 167 8.85 1.50 2.75
C THR A 167 10.09 0.89 2.10
N GLY A 168 11.03 0.44 2.95
CA GLY A 168 12.25 -0.25 2.53
C GLY A 168 13.14 0.58 1.60
N ARG A 169 14.06 -0.10 0.91
CA ARG A 169 14.95 0.51 -0.08
C ARG A 169 14.36 0.38 -1.48
N LYS A 170 14.33 1.49 -2.23
CA LYS A 170 13.95 1.47 -3.65
C LYS A 170 15.04 0.80 -4.48
N VAL A 171 14.65 -0.13 -5.33
CA VAL A 171 15.55 -0.84 -6.26
C VAL A 171 14.91 -0.82 -7.64
N PRO A 172 15.64 -0.52 -8.73
CA PRO A 172 15.07 -0.61 -10.07
C PRO A 172 14.47 -1.99 -10.34
N VAL A 173 13.33 -2.08 -11.03
CA VAL A 173 12.68 -3.37 -11.34
C VAL A 173 13.62 -4.35 -12.06
N SER A 174 14.54 -3.85 -12.88
CA SER A 174 15.56 -4.68 -13.56
C SER A 174 16.54 -5.36 -12.60
N GLN A 175 16.64 -4.89 -11.35
CA GLN A 175 17.47 -5.46 -10.28
C GLN A 175 16.62 -6.12 -9.17
N ALA A 176 15.33 -6.34 -9.44
CA ALA A 176 14.44 -7.00 -8.50
C ALA A 176 14.96 -8.39 -8.18
N LYS A 177 15.02 -8.70 -6.89
CA LYS A 177 15.37 -9.99 -6.33
C LYS A 177 14.10 -10.65 -5.78
N ARG A 178 14.14 -11.98 -5.71
CA ARG A 178 13.13 -12.77 -5.00
C ARG A 178 12.96 -12.20 -3.57
N GLY A 179 11.72 -11.94 -3.17
CA GLY A 179 11.40 -11.29 -1.91
C GLY A 179 11.32 -9.77 -1.95
N ASP A 180 11.52 -9.11 -3.10
CA ASP A 180 11.18 -7.70 -3.26
C ASP A 180 9.67 -7.53 -3.52
N LEU A 181 9.10 -6.37 -3.15
CA LEU A 181 7.71 -6.02 -3.44
C LEU A 181 7.59 -5.27 -4.77
N LEU A 182 6.74 -5.77 -5.66
CA LEU A 182 6.34 -5.13 -6.92
C LEU A 182 5.07 -4.30 -6.72
N PHE A 183 4.93 -3.16 -7.41
CA PHE A 183 3.82 -2.23 -7.21
C PHE A 183 3.24 -1.73 -8.53
N TRP A 184 1.92 -1.57 -8.60
CA TRP A 184 1.23 -1.04 -9.77
C TRP A 184 0.45 0.23 -9.44
N GLY A 185 0.14 1.00 -10.48
CA GLY A 185 -0.63 2.23 -10.36
C GLY A 185 0.21 3.42 -9.90
N PRO A 186 -0.28 4.65 -10.07
CA PRO A 186 0.40 5.86 -9.63
C PRO A 186 0.82 5.79 -8.16
N GLY A 187 2.10 5.98 -7.86
CA GLY A 187 2.62 5.90 -6.50
C GLY A 187 2.51 4.50 -5.85
N GLY A 188 2.35 3.44 -6.64
CA GLY A 188 2.16 2.08 -6.14
C GLY A 188 0.80 1.85 -5.47
N SER A 189 -0.17 2.71 -5.78
CA SER A 189 -1.47 2.76 -5.10
C SER A 189 -2.45 1.68 -5.52
N GLN A 190 -2.29 1.04 -6.68
CA GLN A 190 -3.30 0.13 -7.23
C GLN A 190 -3.16 -1.30 -6.69
N HIS A 191 -1.93 -1.84 -6.70
CA HIS A 191 -1.68 -3.24 -6.37
C HIS A 191 -0.26 -3.45 -5.87
N VAL A 192 -0.05 -4.52 -5.09
CA VAL A 192 1.26 -4.94 -4.61
C VAL A 192 1.36 -6.48 -4.61
N ALA A 193 2.54 -7.01 -4.94
CA ALA A 193 2.81 -8.44 -4.96
C ALA A 193 4.26 -8.75 -4.52
N ILE A 194 4.51 -9.98 -4.06
CA ILE A 194 5.86 -10.44 -3.69
C ILE A 194 6.52 -11.06 -4.92
N TYR A 195 7.68 -10.53 -5.34
CA TYR A 195 8.43 -11.10 -6.46
C TYR A 195 9.05 -12.45 -6.06
N LEU A 196 8.85 -13.47 -6.89
CA LEU A 196 9.37 -14.82 -6.64
C LEU A 196 10.67 -15.12 -7.40
N GLY A 197 11.13 -14.18 -8.24
CA GLY A 197 12.14 -14.44 -9.26
C GLY A 197 11.53 -15.00 -10.54
N ASN A 198 12.34 -15.10 -11.60
CA ASN A 198 11.97 -15.74 -12.88
C ASN A 198 10.66 -15.23 -13.48
N GLY A 199 10.38 -13.93 -13.36
CA GLY A 199 9.16 -13.32 -13.90
C GLY A 199 7.87 -13.81 -13.24
N LYS A 200 7.93 -14.35 -12.02
CA LYS A 200 6.75 -14.78 -11.25
C LYS A 200 6.55 -13.93 -10.00
N MET A 201 5.30 -13.81 -9.58
CA MET A 201 4.92 -13.11 -8.36
C MET A 201 3.85 -13.87 -7.58
N LEU A 202 3.85 -13.69 -6.27
CA LEU A 202 2.83 -14.18 -5.35
C LEU A 202 1.93 -13.01 -4.97
N GLU A 203 0.63 -13.13 -5.22
CA GLU A 203 -0.33 -12.04 -5.06
C GLU A 203 -1.68 -12.52 -4.51
N SER A 204 -2.43 -11.59 -3.92
CA SER A 204 -3.89 -11.68 -3.78
C SER A 204 -4.49 -10.52 -4.56
N SER A 205 -5.19 -10.79 -5.66
CA SER A 205 -5.71 -9.76 -6.55
C SER A 205 -7.17 -10.01 -6.91
N GLY A 206 -7.92 -8.94 -7.18
CA GLY A 206 -9.33 -9.03 -7.56
C GLY A 206 -9.54 -9.79 -8.87
N SER A 207 -8.58 -9.72 -9.80
CA SER A 207 -8.62 -10.45 -11.07
C SER A 207 -8.38 -11.95 -10.91
N ALA A 208 -7.52 -12.37 -9.99
CA ALA A 208 -7.29 -13.78 -9.68
C ALA A 208 -8.37 -14.36 -8.74
N GLY A 209 -9.03 -13.51 -7.95
CA GLY A 209 -10.06 -13.87 -6.97
C GLY A 209 -9.54 -14.63 -5.75
N ARG A 210 -8.24 -14.89 -5.67
CA ARG A 210 -7.59 -15.67 -4.61
C ARG A 210 -6.09 -15.39 -4.54
N VAL A 211 -5.46 -15.84 -3.47
CA VAL A 211 -4.00 -15.94 -3.37
C VAL A 211 -3.49 -16.94 -4.41
N THR A 212 -2.61 -16.49 -5.30
CA THR A 212 -2.05 -17.33 -6.38
C THR A 212 -0.64 -16.89 -6.77
N VAL A 213 0.04 -17.72 -7.53
CA VAL A 213 1.23 -17.34 -8.30
C VAL A 213 0.83 -16.94 -9.71
N SER A 214 1.30 -15.79 -10.15
CA SER A 214 1.04 -15.24 -11.49
C SER A 214 2.35 -14.86 -12.19
N PRO A 215 2.37 -14.78 -13.54
CA PRO A 215 3.40 -14.05 -14.25
C PRO A 215 3.40 -12.57 -13.85
N VAL A 216 4.58 -11.95 -13.78
CA VAL A 216 4.70 -10.51 -13.53
C VAL A 216 4.06 -9.74 -14.68
N ARG A 217 3.13 -8.84 -14.34
CA ARG A 217 2.48 -7.92 -15.27
C ARG A 217 3.28 -6.63 -15.36
N THR A 218 3.56 -6.15 -16.57
CA THR A 218 4.41 -4.97 -16.80
C THR A 218 3.63 -3.67 -17.02
N ALA A 219 2.40 -3.73 -17.52
CA ALA A 219 1.55 -2.55 -17.69
C ALA A 219 1.21 -1.94 -16.32
N GLY A 220 1.44 -0.63 -16.15
CA GLY A 220 1.22 0.08 -14.89
C GLY A 220 2.21 -0.25 -13.77
N LEU A 221 3.24 -1.06 -14.02
CA LEU A 221 4.27 -1.41 -13.05
C LEU A 221 5.13 -0.18 -12.71
N GLN A 222 5.35 0.08 -11.43
CA GLN A 222 6.24 1.14 -10.96
C GLN A 222 7.69 0.86 -11.36
N PRO A 223 8.52 1.90 -11.59
CA PRO A 223 9.91 1.72 -12.04
C PRO A 223 10.82 1.11 -10.97
N HIS A 224 10.39 1.12 -9.71
CA HIS A 224 11.12 0.56 -8.58
C HIS A 224 10.30 -0.49 -7.83
N VAL A 225 11.00 -1.46 -7.27
CA VAL A 225 10.51 -2.35 -6.22
C VAL A 225 10.89 -1.81 -4.84
N ALA A 226 10.22 -2.28 -3.79
CA ALA A 226 10.65 -2.06 -2.41
C ALA A 226 11.36 -3.32 -1.89
N ARG A 227 12.65 -3.19 -1.56
CA ARG A 227 13.41 -4.21 -0.84
C ARG A 227 13.24 -4.00 0.65
N ILE A 228 12.51 -4.91 1.28
CA ILE A 228 12.18 -4.85 2.71
C ILE A 228 13.25 -5.55 3.56
N ILE A 229 13.82 -6.64 3.05
CA ILE A 229 14.84 -7.45 3.72
C ILE A 229 16.08 -7.48 2.83
N GLU A 230 17.23 -7.09 3.38
CA GLU A 230 18.49 -7.14 2.64
C GLU A 230 19.06 -8.57 2.64
N SER A 231 19.58 -8.99 1.49
CA SER A 231 20.25 -10.28 1.26
C SER A 231 21.38 -10.17 0.24
#